data_AF-A0A651E7W4-F1
#
_entry.id   AF-A0A651E7W4-F1
#
_cell.length_a   1.000
_cell.length_b   1.000
_cell.length_c   1.000
_cell.angle_alpha   90.00
_cell.angle_beta   90.00
_cell.angle_gamma   90.00
#
_symmetry.space_group_name_H-M   'P 1'
#
loop_
_entity.id
_entity.type
_entity.pdbx_description
1 polymer ?
#
loop_
_entity_poly.entity_id
_entity_poly.type
_entity_poly.pdbx_seq_one_letter_code
_entity_poly.pdbx_strand_id
1 'polypeptide(L)'
;MGCLTMKGRTMTHSKTLPASRTLTDKQSALVEAMLGGAKTRDAISAAGYADPSAGYRALRTEAVQEAIMRGARAALVHDVGPALGARRALLESKSEYVRLEACKDILDRAGLKAKGVTDTGASVSITIHLD
;
A
#
# COMPACT_ATOMS: atom_id res chain seq x y z
N MET A 1 -3.99 -0.45 -57.37
CA MET A 1 -2.62 0.07 -57.28
C MET A 1 -2.70 1.45 -56.64
N GLY A 2 -1.99 1.82 -55.59
CA GLY A 2 -1.02 1.15 -54.75
C GLY A 2 -0.99 1.95 -53.45
N CYS A 3 -0.77 1.22 -52.36
CA CYS A 3 -0.58 1.71 -51.01
C CYS A 3 0.47 2.85 -50.98
N LEU A 4 0.13 3.99 -50.38
CA LEU A 4 1.12 4.99 -49.97
C LEU A 4 1.27 4.95 -48.44
N THR A 5 2.47 4.59 -48.03
CA THR A 5 2.93 4.40 -46.66
C THR A 5 3.30 5.73 -45.98
N MET A 6 3.30 5.69 -44.65
CA MET A 6 4.00 6.55 -43.67
C MET A 6 3.40 7.91 -43.29
N LYS A 7 2.82 7.99 -42.08
CA LYS A 7 3.27 8.87 -40.98
C LYS A 7 2.37 8.76 -39.75
N GLY A 8 2.97 8.78 -38.57
CA GLY A 8 2.32 9.33 -37.37
C GLY A 8 2.15 8.37 -36.21
N ARG A 9 3.21 8.24 -35.41
CA ARG A 9 3.08 7.95 -33.97
C ARG A 9 2.33 9.14 -33.33
N THR A 10 1.19 8.89 -32.71
CA THR A 10 0.63 9.81 -31.69
C THR A 10 0.23 9.00 -30.47
N MET A 11 1.13 8.97 -29.48
CA MET A 11 0.75 8.82 -28.08
C MET A 11 0.15 10.15 -27.65
N THR A 12 -1.13 10.17 -27.29
CA THR A 12 -1.69 11.23 -26.44
C THR A 12 -2.27 10.55 -25.21
N HIS A 13 -1.45 10.48 -24.16
CA HIS A 13 -1.89 10.17 -22.81
C HIS A 13 -2.68 11.36 -22.25
N SER A 14 -3.99 11.41 -22.50
CA SER A 14 -4.87 12.23 -21.67
C SER A 14 -5.25 11.40 -20.44
N LYS A 15 -4.41 11.45 -19.40
CA LYS A 15 -4.71 10.88 -18.08
C LYS A 15 -5.80 11.74 -17.41
N THR A 16 -7.05 11.48 -17.79
CA THR A 16 -8.20 11.86 -16.96
C THR A 16 -8.20 10.90 -15.77
N LEU A 17 -7.86 11.40 -14.58
CA LEU A 17 -7.98 10.64 -13.33
C LEU A 17 -9.44 10.19 -13.19
N PRO A 18 -9.74 8.88 -13.19
CA PRO A 18 -11.11 8.43 -13.22
C PRO A 18 -11.78 8.74 -11.88
N ALA A 19 -12.99 9.29 -11.94
CA ALA A 19 -13.96 9.26 -10.86
C ALA A 19 -13.98 7.87 -10.23
N SER A 20 -14.05 7.80 -8.89
CA SER A 20 -14.03 6.57 -8.09
C SER A 20 -14.83 5.46 -8.78
N ARG A 21 -14.15 4.57 -9.50
CA ARG A 21 -14.82 3.56 -10.32
C ARG A 21 -15.47 2.59 -9.35
N THR A 22 -16.79 2.59 -9.31
CA THR A 22 -17.57 1.61 -8.55
C THR A 22 -17.14 0.21 -8.99
N LEU A 23 -16.76 -0.61 -8.02
CA LEU A 23 -16.36 -2.00 -8.28
C LEU A 23 -17.57 -2.78 -8.81
N THR A 24 -17.32 -3.72 -9.71
CA THR A 24 -18.35 -4.71 -10.08
C THR A 24 -18.53 -5.72 -8.94
N ASP A 25 -19.66 -6.44 -8.91
CA ASP A 25 -19.95 -7.42 -7.85
C ASP A 25 -18.86 -8.49 -7.74
N LYS A 26 -18.35 -8.98 -8.88
CA LYS A 26 -17.24 -9.96 -8.93
C LYS A 26 -15.91 -9.39 -8.46
N GLN A 27 -15.66 -8.10 -8.70
CA GLN A 27 -14.46 -7.43 -8.18
C GLN A 27 -14.57 -7.20 -6.67
N SER A 28 -15.76 -6.85 -6.18
CA SER A 28 -16.02 -6.68 -4.75
C SER A 28 -15.84 -7.98 -3.98
N ALA A 29 -16.42 -9.09 -4.47
CA ALA A 29 -16.25 -10.41 -3.88
C ALA A 29 -14.77 -10.87 -3.85
N LEU A 30 -14.00 -10.52 -4.88
CA LEU A 30 -12.56 -10.79 -4.92
C LEU A 30 -11.79 -9.98 -3.87
N VAL A 31 -12.10 -8.70 -3.72
CA VAL A 31 -11.50 -7.83 -2.71
C VAL A 31 -11.83 -8.33 -1.30
N GLU A 32 -13.09 -8.70 -1.06
CA GLU A 32 -13.54 -9.24 0.23
C GLU A 32 -12.81 -10.53 0.60
N ALA A 33 -12.73 -11.49 -0.34
CA ALA A 33 -12.00 -12.73 -0.12
C ALA A 33 -10.50 -12.51 0.16
N MET A 34 -9.88 -11.53 -0.50
CA MET A 34 -8.48 -11.18 -0.24
C MET A 34 -8.27 -10.51 1.11
N LEU A 35 -9.17 -9.60 1.52
CA LEU A 35 -9.11 -8.96 2.84
C LEU A 35 -9.39 -9.96 3.97
N GLY A 36 -10.17 -11.00 3.71
CA GLY A 36 -10.36 -12.14 4.61
C GLY A 36 -9.15 -13.08 4.71
N GLY A 37 -8.06 -12.83 3.98
CA GLY A 37 -6.81 -13.58 4.08
C GLY A 37 -6.69 -14.79 3.17
N ALA A 38 -7.59 -14.98 2.21
CA ALA A 38 -7.48 -16.07 1.24
C ALA A 38 -6.27 -15.88 0.31
N LYS A 39 -5.63 -16.98 -0.08
CA LYS A 39 -4.59 -16.95 -1.13
C LYS A 39 -5.21 -16.49 -2.44
N THR A 40 -4.42 -15.84 -3.28
CA THR A 40 -4.89 -15.21 -4.52
C THR A 40 -5.69 -16.16 -5.43
N ARG A 41 -5.24 -17.41 -5.59
CA ARG A 41 -5.96 -18.41 -6.39
C ARG A 41 -7.33 -18.76 -5.79
N ASP A 42 -7.38 -18.93 -4.47
CA ASP A 42 -8.59 -19.32 -3.75
C ASP A 42 -9.60 -18.17 -3.74
N ALA A 43 -9.12 -16.93 -3.57
CA ALA A 43 -9.93 -15.71 -3.67
C ALA A 43 -10.54 -15.55 -5.08
N ILE A 44 -9.78 -15.82 -6.14
CA ILE A 44 -10.28 -15.79 -7.52
C ILE A 44 -11.36 -16.85 -7.75
N SER A 45 -11.16 -18.05 -7.21
CA SER A 45 -12.16 -19.12 -7.28
C SER A 45 -13.42 -18.77 -6.48
N ALA A 46 -13.27 -18.23 -5.28
CA ALA A 46 -14.38 -17.83 -4.40
C ALA A 46 -15.21 -16.68 -5.01
N ALA A 47 -14.56 -15.75 -5.71
CA ALA A 47 -15.23 -14.66 -6.41
C ALA A 47 -15.96 -15.09 -7.70
N GLY A 48 -15.88 -16.36 -8.09
CA GLY A 48 -16.62 -16.90 -9.23
C GLY A 48 -16.06 -16.50 -10.60
N TYR A 49 -14.73 -16.35 -10.72
CA TYR A 49 -14.07 -16.25 -12.01
C TYR A 49 -13.87 -17.64 -12.61
N ALA A 50 -14.48 -17.88 -13.79
CA ALA A 50 -14.36 -19.15 -14.50
C ALA A 50 -12.94 -19.38 -15.07
N ASP A 51 -12.31 -18.31 -15.54
CA ASP A 51 -10.90 -18.31 -15.97
C ASP A 51 -10.04 -17.61 -14.91
N PRO A 52 -9.04 -18.31 -14.32
CA PRO A 52 -8.10 -17.70 -13.38
C PRO A 52 -7.40 -16.45 -13.96
N SER A 53 -7.10 -16.46 -15.27
CA SER A 53 -6.40 -15.37 -15.96
C SER A 53 -7.20 -14.07 -15.90
N ALA A 54 -8.53 -14.14 -16.03
CA ALA A 54 -9.42 -13.01 -15.86
C ALA A 54 -9.38 -12.45 -14.43
N GLY A 55 -9.30 -13.31 -13.41
CA GLY A 55 -9.13 -12.89 -12.02
C GLY A 55 -7.83 -12.14 -11.78
N TYR A 56 -6.71 -12.63 -12.32
CA TYR A 56 -5.41 -11.93 -12.23
C TYR A 56 -5.41 -10.58 -12.96
N ARG A 57 -6.14 -10.45 -14.07
CA ARG A 57 -6.34 -9.16 -14.75
C ARG A 57 -7.17 -8.19 -13.91
N ALA A 58 -8.23 -8.68 -13.27
CA ALA A 58 -9.04 -7.87 -12.37
C ALA A 58 -8.21 -7.31 -11.21
N LEU A 59 -7.32 -8.11 -10.62
CA LEU A 59 -6.40 -7.63 -9.58
C LEU A 59 -5.51 -6.48 -10.05
N ARG A 60 -5.04 -6.48 -11.30
CA ARG A 60 -4.18 -5.39 -11.81
C ARG A 60 -4.93 -4.09 -12.07
N THR A 61 -6.26 -4.09 -11.94
CA THR A 61 -7.07 -2.89 -12.15
C THR A 61 -6.87 -1.92 -10.98
N GLU A 62 -6.64 -0.64 -11.29
CA GLU A 62 -6.40 0.42 -10.29
C GLU A 62 -7.52 0.48 -9.24
N ALA A 63 -8.79 0.42 -9.66
CA ALA A 63 -9.93 0.45 -8.75
C ALA A 63 -9.93 -0.70 -7.71
N VAL A 64 -9.51 -1.90 -8.13
CA VAL A 64 -9.42 -3.09 -7.27
C VAL A 64 -8.25 -2.94 -6.30
N GLN A 65 -7.09 -2.50 -6.80
CA GLN A 65 -5.91 -2.24 -5.95
C GLN A 65 -6.21 -1.18 -4.89
N GLU A 66 -6.83 -0.07 -5.27
CA GLU A 66 -7.24 0.96 -4.32
C GLU A 66 -8.22 0.43 -3.28
N ALA A 67 -9.19 -0.40 -3.68
CA ALA A 67 -10.15 -0.97 -2.75
C ALA A 67 -9.50 -1.90 -1.72
N ILE A 68 -8.55 -2.74 -2.16
CA ILE A 68 -7.74 -3.57 -1.26
C ILE A 68 -6.96 -2.67 -0.30
N MET A 69 -6.28 -1.64 -0.81
CA MET A 69 -5.51 -0.71 0.03
C MET A 69 -6.40 0.03 1.04
N ARG A 70 -7.60 0.46 0.63
CA ARG A 70 -8.58 1.11 1.52
C ARG A 70 -9.07 0.14 2.60
N GLY A 71 -9.44 -1.08 2.23
CA GLY A 71 -9.89 -2.10 3.18
C GLY A 71 -8.80 -2.47 4.19
N ALA A 72 -7.56 -2.68 3.73
CA ALA A 72 -6.43 -2.98 4.60
C ALA A 72 -6.12 -1.82 5.57
N ARG A 73 -6.22 -0.57 5.11
CA ARG A 73 -6.09 0.61 5.99
C ARG A 73 -7.20 0.69 7.02
N ALA A 74 -8.44 0.37 6.65
CA ALA A 74 -9.57 0.36 7.57
C ALA A 74 -9.39 -0.70 8.67
N ALA A 75 -8.99 -1.91 8.29
CA ALA A 75 -8.65 -2.97 9.25
C ALA A 75 -7.51 -2.54 10.18
N LEU A 76 -6.45 -1.93 9.64
CA LEU A 76 -5.35 -1.42 10.45
C LEU A 76 -5.82 -0.38 11.47
N VAL A 77 -6.67 0.58 11.07
CA VAL A 77 -7.20 1.61 11.98
C VAL A 77 -7.99 0.98 13.13
N HIS A 78 -8.77 -0.07 12.85
CA HIS A 78 -9.49 -0.82 13.89
C HIS A 78 -8.52 -1.46 14.89
N ASP A 79 -7.43 -2.07 14.41
CA ASP A 79 -6.49 -2.81 15.25
C ASP A 79 -5.49 -1.91 16.01
N VAL A 80 -5.31 -0.67 15.56
CA VAL A 80 -4.39 0.30 16.17
C VAL A 80 -4.78 0.63 17.62
N GLY A 81 -6.06 0.80 17.92
CA GLY A 81 -6.52 1.13 19.28
C GLY A 81 -6.12 0.06 20.32
N PRO A 82 -6.51 -1.21 20.11
CA PRO A 82 -6.09 -2.32 20.97
C PRO A 82 -4.58 -2.47 21.08
N ALA A 83 -3.83 -2.34 19.97
CA ALA A 83 -2.38 -2.40 19.98
C ALA A 83 -1.73 -1.30 20.85
N LEU A 84 -2.24 -0.08 20.79
CA LEU A 84 -1.79 1.03 21.64
C LEU A 84 -2.14 0.79 23.12
N GLY A 85 -3.34 0.25 23.40
CA GLY A 85 -3.74 -0.15 24.75
C GLY A 85 -2.83 -1.23 25.34
N ALA A 86 -2.51 -2.26 24.56
CA ALA A 86 -1.57 -3.31 24.95
C ALA A 86 -0.18 -2.74 25.25
N ARG A 87 0.32 -1.82 24.39
CA ARG A 87 1.59 -1.13 24.64
C ARG A 87 1.56 -0.32 25.93
N ARG A 88 0.45 0.36 26.24
CA ARG A 88 0.29 1.10 27.50
C ARG A 88 0.37 0.16 28.70
N ALA A 89 -0.27 -1.01 28.63
CA ALA A 89 -0.21 -2.01 29.70
C ALA A 89 1.21 -2.54 29.93
N LEU A 90 2.05 -2.63 28.89
CA LEU A 90 3.46 -3.04 29.04
C LEU A 90 4.29 -2.06 29.88
N LEU A 91 3.87 -0.80 30.05
CA LEU A 91 4.52 0.14 30.98
C LEU A 91 4.34 -0.26 32.45
N GLU A 92 3.30 -1.05 32.75
CA GLU A 92 3.00 -1.54 34.10
C GLU A 92 3.53 -2.97 34.33
N SER A 93 4.24 -3.54 33.36
CA SER A 93 4.89 -4.84 33.46
C SER A 93 5.76 -4.96 34.72
N LYS A 94 5.75 -6.12 35.40
CA LYS A 94 6.67 -6.38 36.53
C LYS A 94 8.13 -6.46 36.08
N SER A 95 8.38 -6.94 34.86
CA SER A 95 9.73 -7.02 34.28
C SER A 95 10.23 -5.64 33.88
N GLU A 96 11.36 -5.23 34.46
CA GLU A 96 12.01 -3.96 34.16
C GLU A 96 12.41 -3.85 32.69
N TYR A 97 13.00 -4.90 32.13
CA TYR A 97 13.40 -4.92 30.72
C TYR A 97 12.22 -4.66 29.78
N VAL A 98 11.08 -5.33 30.03
CA VAL A 98 9.87 -5.15 29.21
C VAL A 98 9.31 -3.74 29.34
N ARG A 99 9.33 -3.16 30.56
CA ARG A 99 8.93 -1.76 30.76
C ARG A 99 9.86 -0.80 30.02
N LEU A 100 11.17 -1.00 30.10
CA LEU A 100 12.18 -0.16 29.45
C LEU A 100 11.98 -0.16 27.93
N GLU A 101 11.82 -1.34 27.33
CA GLU A 101 11.59 -1.46 25.89
C GLU A 101 10.25 -0.83 25.46
N ALA A 102 9.20 -0.97 26.27
CA ALA A 102 7.93 -0.30 26.02
C ALA A 102 8.05 1.24 26.10
N CYS A 103 8.76 1.77 27.10
CA CYS A 103 9.07 3.19 27.20
C CYS A 103 9.84 3.69 25.97
N LYS A 104 10.88 2.97 25.56
CA LYS A 104 11.72 3.31 24.41
C LYS A 104 10.93 3.33 23.10
N ASP A 105 10.10 2.32 22.85
CA ASP A 105 9.27 2.23 21.64
C ASP A 105 8.20 3.35 21.58
N ILE A 106 7.66 3.81 22.73
CA ILE A 106 6.81 5.01 22.77
C ILE A 106 7.61 6.27 22.43
N LEU A 107 8.77 6.46 23.05
CA LEU A 107 9.61 7.65 22.84
C LEU A 107 10.13 7.75 21.39
N ASP A 108 10.53 6.63 20.79
CA ASP A 108 11.00 6.56 19.41
C ASP A 108 9.88 6.96 18.43
N ARG A 109 8.63 6.57 18.69
CA ARG A 109 7.46 6.93 17.87
C ARG A 109 6.98 8.35 18.09
N ALA A 110 7.19 8.90 19.28
CA ALA A 110 6.97 10.31 19.57
C ALA A 110 8.04 11.21 18.93
N GLY A 111 9.11 10.63 18.36
CA GLY A 111 10.23 11.37 17.78
C GLY A 111 11.18 11.95 18.83
N LEU A 112 11.09 11.51 20.10
CA LEU A 112 11.92 11.98 21.21
C LEU A 112 13.25 11.22 21.33
N LYS A 113 13.71 10.62 20.23
CA LYS A 113 14.98 9.90 20.20
C LYS A 113 16.13 10.88 20.34
N ALA A 114 17.08 10.57 21.22
CA ALA A 114 18.32 11.32 21.30
C ALA A 114 18.96 11.36 19.91
N LYS A 115 19.28 12.56 19.41
CA LYS A 115 19.97 12.75 18.13
C LYS A 115 21.28 11.98 18.19
N GLY A 116 21.37 10.86 17.47
CA GLY A 116 22.64 10.21 17.21
C GLY A 116 23.53 11.16 16.41
N VAL A 117 24.86 10.99 16.55
CA VAL A 117 25.86 11.75 15.79
C VAL A 117 25.44 11.79 14.32
N THR A 118 25.01 12.96 13.85
CA THR A 118 24.67 13.16 12.45
C THR A 118 25.98 13.24 11.69
N ASP A 119 26.26 12.26 10.84
CA ASP A 119 27.36 12.33 9.87
C ASP A 119 27.18 13.60 9.04
N THR A 120 28.01 14.60 9.34
CA THR A 120 28.03 15.90 8.65
C THR A 120 28.91 15.75 7.41
N GLY A 121 28.48 14.88 6.49
CA GLY A 121 29.29 14.42 5.37
C GLY A 121 28.47 14.15 4.10
N ALA A 122 27.53 15.02 3.76
CA ALA A 122 26.88 14.98 2.45
C ALA A 122 27.55 16.03 1.54
N SER A 123 28.56 15.62 0.78
CA SER A 123 29.04 16.40 -0.37
C SER A 123 27.98 16.34 -1.48
N VAL A 124 27.28 17.46 -1.68
CA VAL A 124 26.37 17.62 -2.82
C VAL A 124 27.17 18.18 -3.99
N SER A 125 27.47 17.36 -5.01
CA SER A 125 28.00 17.83 -6.29
C SER A 125 26.84 18.28 -7.18
N ILE A 126 26.75 19.59 -7.43
CA ILE A 126 25.83 20.16 -8.42
C ILE A 126 26.62 20.37 -9.72
N THR A 127 26.28 19.63 -10.76
CA THR A 127 26.78 19.88 -12.12
C THR A 127 25.79 20.78 -12.83
N ILE A 128 26.15 22.05 -13.04
CA ILE A 128 25.35 22.97 -13.85
C ILE A 128 25.84 22.87 -15.30
N HIS A 129 24.92 22.51 -16.20
CA HIS A 129 25.13 22.62 -17.64
C HIS A 129 24.66 24.02 -18.06
N LEU A 130 25.57 24.81 -18.65
CA LEU A 130 25.22 26.02 -19.38
C LEU A 130 25.09 25.65 -20.86
N ASP A 131 24.01 26.13 -21.49
CA ASP A 131 23.78 26.09 -22.94
C ASP A 131 24.88 26.82 -23.72
#